data_AF-A0A2A4K7V0-F1
#
_entry.id   AF-A0A2A4K7V0-F1
#
_cell.length_a   1.000
_cell.length_b   1.000
_cell.length_c   1.000
_cell.angle_alpha   90.00
_cell.angle_beta   90.00
_cell.angle_gamma   90.00
#
_symmetry.space_group_name_H-M   'P 1'
#
loop_
_entity.id
_entity.type
_entity.pdbx_description
1 polymer ?
#
loop_
_entity_poly.entity_id
_entity_poly.type
_entity_poly.pdbx_seq_one_letter_code
_entity_poly.pdbx_strand_id
1 'polypeptide(L)'
;MFALDVKPDLLEQCSDKTQLCVDAAQFGSAARFINHSCRPNLAPVRVFTHCRDLRLPTVALFAMHDIQPDEEFTFDYGDKFWSVKSKFMKCECGTAECRYPTKADETESS
;
A
#
# COMPACT_ATOMS: atom_id res chain seq x y z
N MET A 1 -10.59 14.50 5.94
CA MET A 1 -9.21 14.33 5.42
C MET A 1 -8.32 14.06 6.62
N PHE A 2 -7.87 12.82 6.81
CA PHE A 2 -6.97 12.48 7.92
C PHE A 2 -5.56 12.82 7.49
N ALA A 3 -5.09 14.02 7.85
CA ALA A 3 -3.68 14.36 7.73
C ALA A 3 -2.87 13.48 8.70
N LEU A 4 -1.62 13.18 8.35
CA LEU A 4 -0.70 12.54 9.29
C LEU A 4 -0.47 13.49 10.46
N ASP A 5 -1.10 13.20 11.59
CA ASP A 5 -0.92 13.96 12.82
C ASP A 5 0.40 13.52 13.47
N VAL A 6 1.51 14.05 12.97
CA VAL A 6 2.83 13.82 13.54
C VAL A 6 3.13 14.93 14.52
N LYS A 7 3.41 14.56 15.79
CA LYS A 7 3.81 15.51 16.82
C LYS A 7 5.04 16.30 16.33
N PRO A 8 5.01 17.65 16.34
CA PRO A 8 6.11 18.50 15.86
C PRO A 8 7.47 18.14 16.47
N ASP A 9 7.50 17.84 17.76
CA ASP A 9 8.72 17.48 18.50
C ASP A 9 9.43 16.23 17.94
N LEU A 10 8.68 15.29 17.35
CA LEU A 10 9.24 14.09 16.71
C LEU A 10 9.81 14.42 15.32
N LEU A 11 9.26 15.42 14.63
CA LEU A 11 9.74 15.86 13.31
C LEU A 11 11.03 16.66 13.38
N GLU A 12 11.22 17.42 14.46
CA GLU A 12 12.46 18.17 14.70
C GLU A 12 13.66 17.24 14.93
N GLN A 13 13.42 16.03 15.43
CA GLN A 13 14.45 15.00 15.63
C GLN A 13 14.79 14.23 14.34
N CYS A 14 13.98 14.38 13.30
CA CYS A 14 14.17 13.69 12.03
C CYS A 14 15.06 14.49 11.08
N SER A 15 16.16 13.90 10.63
CA SER A 15 16.95 14.45 9.51
C SER A 15 16.16 14.44 8.20
N ASP A 16 16.61 15.18 7.20
CA ASP A 16 16.03 15.15 5.84
C ASP A 16 16.13 13.78 5.16
N LYS A 17 17.00 12.89 5.66
CA LYS A 17 17.16 11.51 5.17
C LYS A 17 16.26 10.50 5.88
N THR A 18 15.54 10.92 6.92
CA THR A 18 14.70 10.02 7.71
C THR A 18 13.50 9.57 6.87
N GLN A 19 13.34 8.26 6.72
CA GLN A 19 12.17 7.67 6.07
C GLN A 19 11.05 7.49 7.08
N LEU A 20 9.92 8.13 6.85
CA LEU A 20 8.72 8.00 7.67
C LEU A 20 7.75 6.99 7.03
N CYS A 21 6.97 6.31 7.87
CA CYS A 21 5.96 5.34 7.44
C CYS A 21 4.61 5.69 8.08
N VAL A 22 3.53 5.41 7.35
CA VAL A 22 2.17 5.48 7.88
C VAL A 22 1.79 4.09 8.39
N ASP A 23 1.60 3.97 9.71
CA ASP A 23 1.12 2.73 10.33
C ASP A 23 -0.37 2.83 10.64
N ALA A 24 -1.17 2.08 9.88
CA ALA A 24 -2.62 2.03 10.04
C ALA A 24 -3.11 0.83 10.91
N ALA A 25 -2.21 0.16 11.65
CA ALA A 25 -2.56 -1.00 12.45
C ALA A 25 -3.62 -0.69 13.50
N GLN A 26 -3.44 0.40 14.27
CA GLN A 26 -4.36 0.82 15.33
C GLN A 26 -5.29 1.97 14.91
N PHE A 27 -4.76 2.95 14.18
CA PHE A 27 -5.49 4.15 13.77
C PHE A 27 -5.35 4.35 12.27
N GLY A 28 -6.46 4.44 11.55
CA GLY A 28 -6.45 4.63 10.10
C GLY A 28 -7.85 4.86 9.55
N SER A 29 -7.92 5.31 8.30
CA SER A 29 -9.17 5.44 7.56
C SER A 29 -9.60 4.11 6.94
N ALA A 30 -10.71 4.10 6.19
CA ALA A 30 -11.16 2.94 5.42
C ALA A 30 -10.08 2.39 4.45
N ALA A 31 -9.12 3.23 4.04
CA ALA A 31 -8.02 2.82 3.16
C ALA A 31 -7.18 1.67 3.72
N ARG A 32 -7.14 1.46 5.04
CA ARG A 32 -6.41 0.35 5.69
C ARG A 32 -6.93 -1.05 5.31
N PHE A 33 -8.13 -1.12 4.74
CA PHE A 33 -8.79 -2.37 4.36
C PHE A 33 -8.70 -2.67 2.86
N ILE A 34 -8.11 -1.78 2.06
CA ILE A 34 -7.99 -1.95 0.61
C ILE A 34 -6.91 -3.00 0.33
N ASN A 35 -7.27 -4.05 -0.39
CA ASN A 35 -6.41 -5.19 -0.66
C ASN A 35 -5.39 -4.95 -1.78
N HIS A 36 -4.48 -5.92 -1.93
CA HIS A 36 -3.55 -5.96 -3.03
C HIS A 36 -4.15 -6.58 -4.29
N SER A 37 -3.85 -5.99 -5.45
CA SER A 37 -3.94 -6.67 -6.75
C SER A 37 -2.69 -6.43 -7.58
N CYS A 38 -2.26 -7.45 -8.34
CA CYS A 38 -1.20 -7.31 -9.34
C CYS A 38 -1.66 -6.51 -10.58
N ARG A 39 -2.98 -6.40 -10.77
CA ARG A 39 -3.63 -5.49 -11.74
C ARG A 39 -4.60 -4.56 -10.98
N PRO A 40 -4.08 -3.56 -10.28
CA PRO A 40 -4.87 -2.69 -9.42
C PRO A 40 -5.71 -1.68 -10.21
N ASN A 41 -6.76 -1.14 -9.56
CA ASN A 41 -7.57 -0.05 -10.08
C ASN A 41 -7.31 1.30 -9.36
N LEU A 42 -6.54 1.29 -8.26
CA LEU A 42 -6.10 2.49 -7.55
C LEU A 42 -4.58 2.69 -7.61
N ALA A 43 -4.16 3.95 -7.75
CA ALA A 43 -2.77 4.38 -7.64
C ALA A 43 -2.54 5.29 -6.42
N PRO A 44 -1.53 5.03 -5.57
CA PRO A 44 -1.13 5.94 -4.51
C PRO A 44 -0.33 7.13 -5.06
N VAL A 45 -0.72 8.33 -4.65
CA VAL A 45 -0.11 9.60 -5.07
C VAL A 45 0.26 10.41 -3.82
N ARG A 46 1.47 10.98 -3.83
CA ARG A 46 1.92 11.92 -2.80
C ARG A 46 1.31 13.28 -3.06
N VAL A 47 0.52 13.77 -2.11
CA VAL A 47 -0.14 15.07 -2.17
C VAL A 47 0.31 15.94 -1.01
N PHE A 48 0.59 17.21 -1.31
CA PHE A 48 0.90 18.23 -0.31
C PHE A 48 -0.24 19.24 -0.30
N THR A 49 -0.93 19.35 0.84
CA THR A 49 -2.04 20.29 1.02
C THR A 49 -1.57 21.49 1.83
N HIS A 50 -1.75 21.44 3.15
CA HIS A 50 -1.44 22.54 4.06
C HIS A 50 0.03 22.54 4.50
N CYS A 51 0.58 21.36 4.80
CA CYS A 51 2.00 21.19 5.11
C CYS A 51 2.76 20.89 3.81
N ARG A 52 3.80 21.68 3.53
CA ARG A 52 4.69 21.50 2.36
C ARG A 52 6.03 20.85 2.74
N ASP A 53 6.10 20.23 3.92
CA ASP A 53 7.25 19.43 4.32
C ASP A 53 7.31 18.17 3.45
N LEU A 54 8.36 18.04 2.64
CA LEU A 54 8.55 16.93 1.72
C LEU A 54 8.67 15.57 2.42
N ARG A 55 8.98 15.57 3.73
CA ARG A 55 9.05 14.38 4.58
C ARG A 55 7.66 13.86 4.95
N LEU A 56 6.62 14.69 4.90
CA LEU A 56 5.24 14.39 5.30
C LEU A 56 4.22 14.55 4.17
N PRO A 57 4.34 13.80 3.07
CA PRO A 57 3.29 13.75 2.06
C PRO A 57 2.03 13.08 2.64
N THR A 58 0.85 13.57 2.27
CA THR A 58 -0.38 12.79 2.41
C THR A 58 -0.43 11.79 1.26
N VAL A 59 -0.68 10.51 1.55
CA VAL A 59 -0.91 9.49 0.51
C VAL A 59 -2.39 9.50 0.14
N ALA A 60 -2.69 9.88 -1.09
CA ALA A 60 -4.04 9.84 -1.65
C ALA A 60 -4.14 8.70 -2.68
N LEU A 61 -5.27 8.00 -2.69
CA LEU A 61 -5.54 6.94 -3.67
C LEU A 61 -6.44 7.50 -4.76
N PHE A 62 -6.03 7.36 -6.02
CA PHE A 62 -6.79 7.82 -7.19
C PHE A 62 -7.15 6.62 -8.08
N ALA A 63 -8.35 6.65 -8.66
CA ALA A 63 -8.76 5.68 -9.66
C ALA A 63 -7.90 5.82 -10.92
N MET A 64 -7.41 4.69 -11.43
CA MET A 64 -6.62 4.63 -12.67
C MET A 64 -7.49 4.54 -13.93
N HIS A 65 -8.75 4.13 -13.75
CA HIS A 65 -9.78 4.02 -14.77
C HIS A 65 -11.15 4.07 -14.08
N ASP A 66 -12.23 4.09 -14.86
CA ASP A 66 -13.58 4.00 -14.31
C ASP A 66 -13.75 2.66 -13.58
N ILE A 67 -14.30 2.71 -12.36
CA ILE A 67 -14.52 1.55 -11.49
C ILE A 67 -16.02 1.27 -11.46
N GLN A 68 -16.41 0.04 -11.78
CA GLN A 68 -17.82 -0.34 -11.82
C GLN A 68 -18.38 -0.54 -10.40
N PRO A 69 -19.71 -0.42 -10.20
CA PRO A 69 -20.33 -0.86 -8.95
C PRO A 69 -19.94 -2.29 -8.61
N ASP A 70 -19.71 -2.54 -7.32
CA ASP A 70 -19.28 -3.84 -6.76
C ASP A 70 -17.88 -4.32 -7.18
N GLU A 71 -17.12 -3.52 -7.92
CA GLU A 71 -15.70 -3.80 -8.17
C GLU A 71 -14.85 -3.49 -6.93
N GLU A 72 -14.03 -4.44 -6.49
CA GLU A 72 -13.17 -4.28 -5.33
C GLU A 72 -12.07 -3.23 -5.59
N PHE A 73 -11.92 -2.29 -4.67
CA PHE A 73 -10.79 -1.38 -4.68
C PHE A 73 -9.49 -2.10 -4.31
N THR A 74 -8.46 -1.94 -5.13
CA THR A 74 -7.15 -2.57 -4.92
C THR A 74 -6.01 -1.67 -5.36
N PHE A 75 -4.85 -1.79 -4.70
CA PHE A 75 -3.60 -1.14 -5.13
C PHE A 75 -2.40 -2.09 -5.05
N ASP A 76 -1.30 -1.71 -5.69
CA ASP A 76 -0.08 -2.49 -5.63
C ASP A 76 0.68 -2.23 -4.32
N TYR A 77 0.86 -3.27 -3.49
CA TYR A 77 1.61 -3.17 -2.23
C TYR A 77 3.12 -3.07 -2.45
N GLY A 78 3.59 -3.45 -3.65
CA GLY A 78 4.98 -3.39 -4.06
C GLY A 78 5.87 -4.51 -3.49
N ASP A 79 7.04 -4.65 -4.10
CA ASP A 79 7.96 -5.76 -3.83
C ASP A 79 8.50 -5.78 -2.39
N LYS A 80 8.58 -4.62 -1.72
CA LYS A 80 9.02 -4.55 -0.32
C LYS A 80 8.07 -5.32 0.60
N PHE A 81 6.75 -5.21 0.39
CA PHE A 81 5.78 -5.99 1.14
C PHE A 81 5.95 -7.48 0.86
N TRP A 82 5.97 -7.84 -0.43
CA TRP A 82 5.98 -9.24 -0.86
C TRP A 82 7.30 -9.96 -0.58
N SER A 83 8.44 -9.27 -0.55
CA SER A 83 9.73 -9.88 -0.16
C SER A 83 9.74 -10.41 1.28
N VAL A 84 8.91 -9.85 2.15
CA VAL A 84 8.74 -10.30 3.54
C VAL A 84 7.54 -11.24 3.67
N LYS A 85 6.40 -10.87 3.08
CA LYS A 85 5.11 -11.56 3.31
C LYS A 85 4.92 -12.82 2.47
N SER A 86 5.62 -12.96 1.34
CA SER A 86 5.59 -14.19 0.53
C SER A 86 5.99 -15.46 1.28
N LYS A 87 6.73 -15.33 2.39
CA LYS A 87 7.09 -16.44 3.29
C LYS A 87 5.92 -16.97 4.13
N PHE A 88 4.88 -16.17 4.29
CA PHE A 88 3.76 -16.44 5.20
C PHE A 88 2.41 -16.48 4.48
N MET A 89 2.28 -15.85 3.32
CA MET A 89 1.05 -15.78 2.55
C MET A 89 1.34 -15.62 1.05
N LYS A 90 0.37 -16.02 0.23
CA LYS A 90 0.37 -15.85 -1.23
C LYS A 90 -0.54 -14.70 -1.65
N CYS A 91 -0.36 -14.19 -2.85
CA CYS A 91 -1.31 -13.26 -3.44
C CYS A 91 -2.54 -14.02 -3.97
N GLU A 92 -3.73 -13.51 -3.65
CA GLU A 92 -5.01 -14.10 -4.05
C GLU A 92 -5.84 -13.16 -4.94
N CYS A 93 -5.19 -12.22 -5.64
CA CYS A 93 -5.87 -11.22 -6.47
C CYS A 93 -6.59 -11.79 -7.71
N GLY A 94 -6.41 -13.07 -8.04
CA GLY A 94 -7.11 -13.74 -9.15
C GLY A 94 -6.71 -13.31 -10.57
N THR A 95 -5.74 -12.39 -10.74
CA THR A 95 -5.31 -11.92 -12.05
C THR A 95 -4.42 -12.95 -12.76
N ALA A 96 -4.56 -13.13 -14.07
CA ALA A 96 -3.72 -14.04 -14.86
C ALA A 96 -2.22 -13.67 -14.83
N GLU A 97 -1.89 -12.39 -14.68
CA GLU A 97 -0.52 -11.86 -14.61
C GLU A 97 -0.06 -11.66 -13.14
N CYS A 98 -0.54 -12.50 -12.22
CA CYS A 98 -0.16 -12.40 -10.80
C CYS A 98 1.36 -12.55 -10.64
N ARG A 99 2.01 -11.56 -10.00
CA ARG A 99 3.47 -11.54 -9.79
C ARG A 99 3.92 -12.25 -8.52
N TYR A 100 3.00 -12.52 -7.60
CA TYR A 100 3.30 -13.17 -6.32
C TYR A 100 2.46 -14.45 -6.13
N PRO A 101 2.46 -15.38 -7.11
CA PRO A 101 1.73 -16.63 -7.01
C PRO A 101 2.33 -17.53 -5.93
N THR A 102 1.57 -18.55 -5.52
CA THR A 102 2.13 -19.69 -4.80
C THR A 102 3.37 -20.22 -5.52
N LYS A 103 4.40 -20.63 -4.77
CA LYS A 103 5.27 -21.70 -5.28
C LYS A 103 4.32 -22.83 -5.66
N ALA A 104 4.28 -23.23 -6.93
CA ALA A 104 3.61 -24.46 -7.31
C ALA A 104 4.15 -25.56 -6.38
N ASP A 105 3.25 -26.35 -5.79
CA ASP A 105 3.63 -27.49 -4.96
C ASP A 105 4.67 -28.33 -5.73
N GLU A 106 5.90 -28.44 -5.21
CA GLU A 106 6.93 -29.36 -5.70
C GLU A 106 6.59 -30.81 -5.29
N THR A 107 5.32 -31.21 -5.37
CA THR A 107 4.85 -32.56 -5.05
C THR A 107 3.78 -32.97 -6.05
N GLU A 108 4.22 -33.63 -7.13
CA GLU A 108 3.72 -34.91 -7.65
C GLU A 108 4.16 -35.11 -9.10
N SER A 109 5.44 -35.47 -9.27
CA SER A 109 5.87 -36.32 -10.39
C SER A 109 6.72 -37.44 -9.79
N SER A 110 6.02 -38.46 -9.28
CA SER A 110 6.57 -39.81 -9.13
C SER A 110 6.49 -40.54 -10.46
#